data_AF-A0A9X2CK72-F1
#
_entry.id   AF-A0A9X2CK72-F1
#
_cell.length_a   1.000
_cell.length_b   1.000
_cell.length_c   1.000
_cell.angle_alpha   90.00
_cell.angle_beta   90.00
_cell.angle_gamma   90.00
#
_symmetry.space_group_name_H-M   'P 1'
#
loop_
_entity.id
_entity.type
_entity.pdbx_description
1 polymer ?
#
loop_
_entity_poly.entity_id
_entity_poly.type
_entity_poly.pdbx_seq_one_letter_code
_entity_poly.pdbx_strand_id
1 'polypeptide(L)' 'MATISNAKRWNELCELQIQVMSNMAEQFPQRRESLAQICEGWRNVTEQLKLDKIPIIK' A
#
# COMPACT_ATOMS: atom_id res chain seq x y z
N MET A 1 -1.46 -8.55 26.74
CA MET A 1 -2.49 -8.16 25.75
C MET A 1 -1.79 -7.47 24.60
N ALA A 2 -1.67 -8.13 23.45
CA ALA A 2 -0.97 -7.58 22.29
C ALA A 2 -1.89 -6.58 21.57
N THR A 3 -1.79 -5.31 21.93
CA THR A 3 -2.26 -4.22 21.07
C THR A 3 -1.36 -4.22 19.85
N ILE A 4 -1.74 -4.96 18.81
CA ILE A 4 -1.22 -4.72 17.47
C ILE A 4 -1.53 -3.25 17.20
N SER A 5 -0.50 -2.40 17.22
CA SER A 5 -0.64 -0.99 16.85
C SER A 5 -1.40 -0.94 15.53
N ASN A 6 -2.45 -0.13 15.43
CA ASN A 6 -3.22 0.01 14.19
C ASN A 6 -2.29 0.27 13.00
N ALA A 7 -1.18 0.99 13.21
CA ALA A 7 -0.15 1.23 12.21
C ALA A 7 0.49 -0.07 11.65
N LYS A 8 0.74 -1.07 12.50
CA LYS A 8 1.28 -2.37 12.07
C LYS A 8 0.29 -3.09 11.15
N ARG A 9 -0.98 -3.11 11.51
CA ARG A 9 -2.03 -3.77 10.71
C ARG A 9 -2.30 -3.03 9.39
N TRP A 10 -2.21 -1.70 9.41
CA TRP A 10 -2.28 -0.90 8.19
C TRP A 10 -1.07 -1.12 7.27
N ASN A 11 0.14 -1.28 7.83
CA ASN A 11 1.33 -1.62 7.06
C ASN A 11 1.18 -2.98 6.36
N GLU A 12 0.72 -4.00 7.09
CA GLU A 12 0.45 -5.34 6.53
C GLU A 12 -0.58 -5.30 5.38
N LEU A 13 -1.63 -4.47 5.51
CA LEU A 13 -2.62 -4.28 4.45
C LEU A 13 -2.05 -3.58 3.22
N CYS A 14 -1.20 -2.56 3.41
CA CYS A 14 -0.55 -1.86 2.30
C CYS A 14 0.39 -2.81 1.53
N GLU A 15 1.16 -3.64 2.24
CA GLU A 15 2.03 -4.65 1.64
C GLU A 15 1.22 -5.67 0.82
N LEU A 16 0.09 -6.16 1.36
CA LEU A 16 -0.78 -7.08 0.65
C LEU A 16 -1.36 -6.46 -0.63
N GLN A 17 -1.80 -5.20 -0.57
CA GLN A 17 -2.34 -4.50 -1.74
C GLN A 17 -1.29 -4.31 -2.83
N ILE A 18 -0.06 -3.94 -2.46
CA ILE A 18 1.06 -3.82 -3.39
C ILE A 18 1.33 -5.17 -4.07
N GLN A 19 1.36 -6.26 -3.31
CA GLN A 19 1.59 -7.60 -3.87
C GLN A 19 0.49 -8.01 -4.85
N VAL A 20 -0.78 -7.77 -4.51
CA VAL A 20 -1.92 -8.07 -5.37
C VAL A 20 -1.85 -7.27 -6.69
N MET A 21 -1.51 -5.98 -6.61
CA MET A 21 -1.38 -5.13 -7.79
C MET A 21 -0.17 -5.49 -8.65
N SER A 22 0.95 -5.87 -8.06
CA SER A 22 2.10 -6.42 -8.78
C SER A 22 1.73 -7.68 -9.55
N ASN A 23 1.03 -8.63 -8.92
CA ASN A 23 0.58 -9.85 -9.59
C ASN A 23 -0.43 -9.55 -10.71
N MET A 24 -1.33 -8.57 -10.51
CA MET A 24 -2.25 -8.13 -11.56
C MET A 24 -1.50 -7.47 -12.73
N ALA A 25 -0.43 -6.72 -12.47
CA ALA A 25 0.35 -6.08 -13.50
C ALA A 25 1.11 -7.08 -14.39
N GLU A 26 1.46 -8.25 -13.85
CA GLU A 26 2.01 -9.37 -14.61
C GLU A 26 0.96 -10.01 -15.54
N GLN A 27 -0.29 -10.16 -15.06
CA GLN A 27 -1.37 -10.75 -15.86
C GLN A 27 -2.01 -9.77 -16.86
N PHE A 28 -1.95 -8.47 -16.58
CA PHE A 28 -2.51 -7.42 -17.41
C PHE A 28 -1.46 -6.35 -17.74
N PRO A 29 -0.50 -6.64 -18.64
CA PRO A 29 0.60 -5.73 -18.98
C PRO A 29 0.12 -4.35 -19.44
N GLN A 30 -1.03 -4.29 -20.12
CA GLN A 30 -1.68 -3.06 -20.59
C GLN A 30 -2.15 -2.14 -19.46
N ARG A 31 -2.26 -2.64 -18.22
CA ARG A 31 -2.63 -1.86 -17.02
C ARG A 31 -1.44 -1.62 -16.08
N ARG A 32 -0.23 -2.06 -16.47
CA ARG A 32 0.96 -2.03 -15.61
C ARG A 32 1.27 -0.65 -15.06
N GLU A 33 1.17 0.39 -15.89
CA GLU A 33 1.46 1.76 -15.49
C GLU A 33 0.43 2.27 -14.46
N SER A 34 -0.87 2.10 -14.72
CA SER A 34 -1.92 2.47 -13.77
C SER A 34 -1.81 1.69 -12.46
N LEU A 35 -1.51 0.39 -12.51
CA LEU A 35 -1.31 -0.42 -11.31
C LEU A 35 -0.06 0.00 -10.53
N ALA A 36 1.02 0.39 -11.22
CA ALA A 36 2.22 0.93 -10.59
C ALA A 36 1.96 2.25 -9.85
N GLN A 37 1.14 3.14 -10.43
CA GLN A 37 0.71 4.39 -9.78
C GLN A 37 -0.09 4.12 -8.50
N ILE A 38 -0.98 3.12 -8.51
CA ILE A 38 -1.74 2.76 -7.31
C ILE A 38 -0.82 2.14 -6.25
N CYS A 39 0.14 1.29 -6.63
CA CYS A 39 1.18 0.80 -5.72
C CYS A 39 2.00 1.92 -5.08
N GLU A 40 2.32 2.97 -5.83
CA GLU A 40 3.02 4.15 -5.32
C GLU A 40 2.18 4.89 -4.25
N GLY A 41 0.88 5.02 -4.48
CA GLY A 41 -0.05 5.53 -3.47
C GLY A 41 -0.03 4.74 -2.16
N TRP A 42 -0.05 3.40 -2.22
CA TRP A 42 0.05 2.55 -1.03
C TRP A 42 1.39 2.67 -0.31
N ARG A 43 2.49 2.84 -1.04
CA ARG A 43 3.81 3.10 -0.44
C ARG A 43 3.83 4.44 0.28
N ASN A 44 3.24 5.47 -0.30
CA ASN A 44 3.14 6.79 0.33
C ASN A 44 2.30 6.73 1.62
N VAL A 45 1.15 6.05 1.60
CA VAL A 45 0.35 5.82 2.82
C VAL A 45 1.17 5.10 3.90
N THR A 46 1.95 4.09 3.51
CA THR A 46 2.84 3.35 4.41
C THR A 46 3.90 4.25 5.05
N GLU A 47 4.53 5.11 4.25
CA GLU A 47 5.51 6.08 4.75
C GLU A 47 4.88 7.10 5.70
N GLN A 48 3.68 7.58 5.40
CA GLN A 48 2.94 8.51 6.26
C GLN A 48 2.57 7.87 7.61
N LEU A 49 2.15 6.59 7.60
CA LEU A 49 1.86 5.82 8.82
C LEU A 49 3.10 5.61 9.70
N LYS A 50 4.27 5.40 9.10
CA LYS A 50 5.55 5.27 9.84
C LYS A 50 5.96 6.57 10.53
N LEU A 51 5.50 7.71 10.01
CA LEU A 51 5.75 9.03 10.59
C LEU A 51 4.68 9.44 11.62
N ASP A 52 3.78 8.53 12.03
CA ASP A 52 2.60 8.80 12.87
C ASP A 52 1.71 9.95 12.33
N LYS A 53 1.78 10.19 11.01
CA LYS A 53 0.95 11.18 10.33
C LYS A 53 -0.35 10.52 9.86
N ILE A 54 -1.45 11.25 9.98
CA ILE A 54 -2.72 10.85 9.36
C ILE A 54 -2.49 10.86 7.83
N PRO A 55 -2.73 9.74 7.12
CA PRO A 55 -2.50 9.68 5.68
C PRO A 55 -3.39 10.65 4.92
N ILE A 56 -2.80 11.54 4.13
CA ILE A 56 -3.51 12.43 3.21
C ILE A 56 -3.42 11.82 1.82
N ILE A 57 -4.56 11.35 1.31
CA ILE A 57 -4.72 10.87 -0.06
C ILE A 57 -5.12 12.10 -0.89
N LYS A 58 -4.25 12.54 -1.81
CA LYS A 58 -4.52 13.63 -2.76
C LYS A 58 -5.01 13.07 -4.08
#